data_AF-A0AAD4QQ94-F1
#
_entry.id   AF-A0AAD4QQ94-F1
#
_cell.length_a   1.000
_cell.length_b   1.000
_cell.length_c   1.000
_cell.angle_alpha   90.00
_cell.angle_beta   90.00
_cell.angle_gamma   90.00
#
_symmetry.space_group_name_H-M   'P 1'
#
loop_
_entity.id
_entity.type
_entity.pdbx_description
1 polymer ?
#
loop_
_entity_poly.entity_id
_entity_poly.type
_entity_poly.pdbx_seq_one_letter_code
_entity_poly.pdbx_strand_id
1 'polypeptide(L)'
;MATSATSSCQVFSINPYENHPSLSQVEAEVLWEYAKLNQHIKDLVIQTRSLSDTPDETMLTRLRILERKMGLVLTLFKASVWGVVNEQTISAHPQDGSYSDIH
;
A
#
# COMPACT_ATOMS: atom_id res chain seq x y z
N MET A 1 11.84 33.49 8.29
CA MET A 1 11.72 32.15 7.66
C MET A 1 10.53 32.17 6.70
N ALA A 2 10.72 32.57 5.44
CA ALA A 2 9.63 32.59 4.43
C ALA A 2 10.10 32.66 2.96
N THR A 3 11.38 32.40 2.64
CA THR A 3 11.91 32.66 1.27
C THR A 3 12.02 31.43 0.38
N SER A 4 11.75 30.22 0.86
CA SER A 4 12.06 28.98 0.12
C SER A 4 11.02 28.58 -0.93
N ALA A 5 9.78 29.05 -0.83
CA ALA A 5 8.68 28.62 -1.71
C ALA A 5 8.62 29.40 -3.05
N THR A 6 9.23 30.58 -3.13
CA THR A 6 9.18 31.43 -4.34
C THR A 6 10.20 31.00 -5.41
N SER A 7 11.22 30.22 -5.05
CA SER A 7 12.33 29.90 -5.94
C SER A 7 12.00 28.87 -7.04
N SER A 8 11.03 27.97 -6.84
CA SER A 8 10.74 26.90 -7.81
C SER A 8 10.07 27.40 -9.09
N CYS A 9 9.14 28.38 -9.00
CA CYS A 9 8.49 28.97 -10.17
C CYS A 9 9.41 29.92 -10.94
N GLN A 10 10.32 30.63 -10.26
CA GLN A 10 11.20 31.62 -10.89
C GLN A 10 12.19 31.00 -11.89
N VAL A 11 12.64 29.77 -11.62
CA VAL A 11 13.59 29.03 -12.49
C VAL A 11 13.03 28.79 -13.89
N PHE A 12 11.72 28.74 -14.09
CA PHE A 12 11.13 28.54 -15.42
C PHE A 12 10.88 29.84 -16.19
N SER A 13 10.81 30.97 -15.50
CA SER A 13 10.43 32.26 -16.10
C SER A 13 11.60 33.15 -16.49
N ILE A 14 12.72 33.07 -15.78
CA ILE A 14 13.89 33.91 -16.04
C ILE A 14 15.18 33.12 -15.86
N ASN A 15 16.15 33.31 -16.75
CA ASN A 15 17.45 32.67 -16.64
C ASN A 15 18.31 33.46 -15.64
N PRO A 16 18.62 32.91 -14.45
CA PRO A 16 19.44 33.59 -13.45
C PRO A 16 20.92 33.67 -13.82
N TYR A 17 21.35 32.93 -14.85
CA TYR A 17 22.75 32.85 -15.29
C TYR A 17 23.04 33.77 -16.50
N GLU A 18 22.02 34.43 -17.04
CA GLU A 18 22.16 35.29 -18.21
C GLU A 18 23.07 36.49 -17.89
N ASN A 19 23.98 36.84 -18.81
CA ASN A 19 24.94 37.94 -18.66
C ASN A 19 25.95 37.81 -17.51
N HIS A 20 26.17 36.60 -16.97
CA HIS A 20 27.18 36.41 -15.95
C HIS A 20 28.59 36.62 -16.53
N PRO A 21 29.44 37.49 -15.95
CA PRO A 21 30.72 37.91 -16.56
C PRO A 21 31.76 36.81 -16.70
N SER A 22 31.57 35.67 -16.02
CA SER A 22 32.46 34.51 -16.07
C SER A 22 31.87 33.31 -16.83
N LEU A 23 30.69 33.45 -17.46
CA LEU A 23 30.05 32.38 -18.20
C LEU A 23 29.93 32.79 -19.67
N SER A 24 30.23 31.86 -20.56
CA SER A 24 29.82 31.98 -21.95
C SER A 24 28.30 31.89 -22.07
N GLN A 25 27.72 32.49 -23.10
CA GLN A 25 26.27 32.47 -23.34
C GLN A 25 25.70 31.04 -23.34
N VAL A 26 26.39 30.11 -24.02
CA VAL A 26 25.99 28.70 -24.09
C VAL A 26 26.07 28.02 -22.71
N GLU A 27 27.07 28.36 -21.90
CA GLU A 27 27.21 27.79 -20.55
C GLU A 27 26.06 28.24 -19.64
N ALA A 28 25.67 29.52 -19.73
CA ALA A 28 24.52 30.05 -18.99
C ALA A 28 23.19 29.40 -19.41
N GLU A 29 22.99 29.15 -20.71
CA GLU A 29 21.81 28.43 -21.22
C GLU A 29 21.78 26.98 -20.73
N VAL A 30 22.90 26.26 -20.83
CA VAL A 30 23.00 24.87 -20.40
C VAL A 30 22.75 24.73 -18.89
N LEU A 31 23.34 25.60 -18.06
CA LEU A 31 23.09 25.61 -16.61
C LEU A 31 21.62 25.88 -16.27
N TRP A 32 20.96 26.74 -17.05
CA TRP A 32 19.54 27.01 -16.88
C TRP A 32 18.67 25.80 -17.24
N GLU A 33 18.99 25.10 -18.33
CA GLU A 33 18.32 23.84 -18.68
C GLU A 33 18.50 22.77 -17.60
N TYR A 34 19.71 22.63 -17.04
CA TYR A 34 19.95 21.73 -15.92
C TYR A 34 19.17 22.13 -14.66
N ALA A 35 19.02 23.43 -14.39
CA ALA A 35 18.21 23.91 -13.27
C ALA A 35 16.72 23.55 -13.45
N LYS A 36 16.18 23.73 -14.66
CA LYS A 36 14.81 23.32 -15.02
C LYS A 36 14.62 21.81 -14.90
N LEU A 37 15.57 21.02 -15.43
CA LEU A 37 15.54 19.56 -15.32
C LEU A 37 15.57 19.09 -13.86
N ASN A 38 16.45 19.66 -13.04
CA ASN A 38 16.52 19.33 -11.62
C ASN A 38 15.19 19.65 -10.91
N GLN A 39 14.53 20.75 -11.27
CA GLN A 39 13.22 21.08 -10.72
C GLN A 39 12.16 20.04 -11.14
N HIS A 40 12.12 19.64 -12.41
CA HIS A 40 11.26 18.55 -12.85
C HIS A 40 11.53 17.24 -12.12
N ILE A 41 12.81 16.88 -11.90
CA ILE A 41 13.18 15.66 -11.16
C ILE A 41 12.66 15.73 -9.72
N LYS A 42 12.79 16.87 -9.04
CA LYS A 42 12.23 17.05 -7.69
C LYS A 42 10.73 16.85 -7.69
N ASP A 43 10.02 17.43 -8.65
CA ASP A 43 8.57 17.31 -8.76
C ASP A 43 8.17 15.85 -9.04
N LEU A 44 8.89 15.15 -9.92
CA LEU A 44 8.68 13.73 -10.20
C LEU A 44 8.93 12.85 -8.96
N VAL A 45 9.97 13.12 -8.18
CA VAL A 45 10.25 12.39 -6.93
C VAL A 45 9.12 12.59 -5.92
N ILE A 46 8.66 13.83 -5.74
CA ILE A 46 7.55 14.15 -4.84
C ILE A 46 6.28 13.43 -5.29
N GLN A 47 5.94 13.51 -6.57
CA GLN A 47 4.76 12.83 -7.13
C GLN A 47 4.88 11.31 -7.00
N THR A 48 6.05 10.74 -7.30
CA THR A 48 6.28 9.30 -7.19
C THR A 48 6.12 8.82 -5.75
N ARG A 49 6.65 9.57 -4.77
CA ARG A 49 6.47 9.26 -3.35
C ARG A 49 5.02 9.37 -2.91
N SER A 50 4.32 10.41 -3.37
CA SER A 50 2.87 10.53 -3.12
C SER A 50 2.10 9.34 -3.70
N LEU A 51 2.49 8.87 -4.89
CA LEU A 51 1.88 7.71 -5.53
C LEU A 51 2.31 6.38 -4.93
N SER A 52 3.44 6.27 -4.23
CA SER A 52 3.81 5.04 -3.51
C SER A 52 3.07 4.95 -2.17
N ASP A 53 2.95 6.06 -1.45
CA ASP A 53 2.42 6.03 -0.08
C ASP A 53 0.87 5.93 -0.05
N THR A 54 0.18 6.44 -1.08
CA THR A 54 -1.30 6.52 -1.09
C THR A 54 -2.03 5.21 -1.46
N PRO A 55 -1.64 4.43 -2.50
CA PRO A 55 -2.38 3.24 -2.90
C PRO A 55 -2.25 2.08 -1.90
N ASP A 56 -1.10 1.95 -1.24
CA ASP A 56 -0.81 0.83 -0.35
C ASP A 56 -1.80 0.75 0.82
N GLU A 57 -2.06 1.85 1.51
CA GLU A 57 -2.96 1.85 2.67
C GLU A 57 -4.41 1.50 2.30
N THR A 58 -4.90 2.03 1.18
CA THR A 58 -6.27 1.77 0.73
C THR A 58 -6.46 0.32 0.28
N MET A 59 -5.45 -0.26 -0.39
CA MET A 59 -5.46 -1.64 -0.83
C MET A 59 -5.34 -2.60 0.35
N LEU A 60 -4.42 -2.36 1.28
CA LEU A 60 -4.26 -3.15 2.51
C LEU A 60 -5.53 -3.14 3.37
N THR A 61 -6.20 -2.00 3.48
CA THR A 61 -7.48 -1.89 4.19
C THR A 61 -8.55 -2.78 3.55
N ARG A 62 -8.66 -2.76 2.22
CA ARG A 62 -9.61 -3.63 1.49
C ARG A 62 -9.29 -5.10 1.67
N LEU A 63 -8.01 -5.49 1.59
CA LEU A 63 -7.56 -6.86 1.82
C LEU A 63 -7.88 -7.33 3.24
N ARG A 64 -7.64 -6.51 4.26
CA ARG A 64 -7.96 -6.84 5.66
C ARG A 64 -9.46 -7.05 5.88
N ILE A 65 -10.32 -6.27 5.22
CA ILE A 65 -11.78 -6.48 5.26
C ILE A 65 -12.14 -7.82 4.62
N LEU A 66 -11.52 -8.14 3.48
CA LEU A 66 -11.76 -9.40 2.78
C LEU A 66 -11.31 -10.61 3.60
N GLU A 67 -10.13 -10.53 4.22
CA GLU A 67 -9.59 -11.55 5.12
C GLU A 67 -10.55 -11.85 6.27
N ARG A 68 -11.08 -10.81 6.95
CA ARG A 68 -12.04 -10.99 8.04
C ARG A 68 -13.33 -11.67 7.58
N LYS A 69 -13.86 -11.28 6.41
CA LYS A 69 -15.08 -11.87 5.87
C LYS A 69 -14.87 -13.33 5.51
N MET A 70 -13.79 -13.64 4.80
CA MET A 70 -13.49 -15.02 4.39
C MET A 70 -13.10 -15.90 5.58
N GLY A 71 -12.39 -15.36 6.57
CA GLY A 71 -12.07 -16.07 7.82
C GLY A 71 -13.33 -16.44 8.61
N LEU A 72 -14.33 -15.55 8.64
CA LEU A 72 -15.62 -15.84 9.26
C LEU A 72 -16.38 -16.92 8.49
N VAL A 73 -16.45 -16.83 7.16
CA VAL A 73 -17.08 -17.86 6.31
C VAL A 73 -16.41 -19.22 6.51
N LEU A 74 -15.08 -19.28 6.50
CA LEU A 74 -14.33 -20.52 6.74
C LEU A 74 -14.60 -21.08 8.14
N THR A 75 -14.65 -20.23 9.16
CA THR A 75 -14.95 -20.66 10.53
C THR A 75 -16.36 -21.25 10.64
N LEU A 76 -17.37 -20.57 10.08
CA LEU A 76 -18.75 -21.07 10.06
C LEU A 76 -18.86 -22.38 9.27
N PHE A 77 -18.19 -22.46 8.12
CA PHE A 77 -18.14 -23.69 7.33
C PHE A 77 -17.52 -24.85 8.12
N LYS A 78 -16.38 -24.63 8.78
CA LYS A 78 -15.74 -25.64 9.62
C LYS A 78 -16.64 -26.07 10.78
N ALA A 79 -17.29 -25.13 11.46
CA ALA A 79 -18.22 -25.44 12.54
C ALA A 79 -19.43 -26.25 12.04
N SER A 80 -19.97 -25.92 10.87
CA SER A 80 -21.07 -26.65 10.22
C SER A 80 -20.67 -28.09 9.90
N VAL A 81 -19.51 -28.28 9.25
CA VAL A 81 -18.99 -29.63 8.94
C VAL A 81 -18.74 -30.43 10.22
N TRP A 82 -18.10 -29.81 11.23
CA TRP A 82 -17.81 -30.49 12.49
C TRP A 82 -19.09 -30.90 13.21
N GLY A 83 -20.13 -30.06 13.19
CA GLY A 83 -21.46 -30.40 13.72
C GLY A 83 -22.03 -31.67 13.09
N VAL A 84 -22.04 -31.76 11.76
CA VAL A 84 -22.56 -32.94 11.03
C VAL A 84 -21.73 -34.19 11.31
N VAL A 85 -20.40 -34.11 11.28
CA VAL A 85 -19.51 -35.25 11.55
C VAL A 85 -19.66 -35.73 13.00
N ASN A 86 -19.79 -34.81 13.95
CA ASN A 86 -20.02 -35.13 15.35
C ASN A 86 -21.37 -35.84 15.55
N GLU A 87 -22.44 -35.38 14.90
CA GLU A 87 -23.76 -36.01 14.97
C GLU A 87 -23.76 -37.43 14.37
N GLN A 88 -23.02 -37.65 13.28
CA GLN A 88 -22.85 -38.98 12.68
C GLN A 88 -22.01 -39.92 13.54
N THR A 89 -20.93 -39.44 14.17
CA THR A 89 -20.10 -40.26 15.07
C THR A 89 -20.84 -40.66 16.34
N ILE A 90 -21.68 -39.78 16.90
CA ILE A 90 -22.56 -40.11 18.04
C ILE A 90 -23.64 -41.12 17.63
N SER A 91 -24.23 -40.97 16.44
CA SER A 91 -25.26 -41.89 15.93
C SER A 91 -24.71 -43.25 15.51
N ALA A 92 -23.45 -43.29 15.05
CA ALA A 92 -22.75 -44.50 14.62
C ALA A 92 -22.06 -45.25 15.76
N HIS A 93 -21.98 -44.67 16.97
CA HIS A 93 -21.59 -45.39 18.17
C HIS A 93 -22.86 -45.88 18.89
N PRO A 94 -23.38 -47.09 18.58
CA PRO A 94 -24.41 -47.69 19.41
C PRO A 94 -23.88 -47.83 20.84
N GLN A 95 -24.76 -47.68 21.82
CA GLN A 95 -24.49 -48.07 23.20
C GLN A 95 -24.08 -49.54 23.24
N ASP A 96 -22.78 -49.82 23.22
CA ASP A 96 -22.27 -51.10 23.69
C ASP A 96 -22.00 -50.95 25.20
N GLY A 97 -23.10 -51.04 25.94
CA GLY A 97 -23.15 -50.91 27.39
C GLY A 97 -24.27 -51.81 27.94
N SER A 98 -24.39 -53.01 27.39
CA SER A 98 -25.18 -54.07 28.01
C SER A 98 -24.44 -54.51 29.27
N TYR A 99 -25.03 -54.15 30.41
CA TYR A 99 -24.62 -54.56 31.74
C TYR A 99 -24.23 -56.04 31.77
N SER A 100 -23.00 -56.28 32.22
CA SER A 100 -22.60 -57.54 32.81
C SER A 100 -23.53 -57.90 33.97
N ASP A 101 -23.76 -59.21 34.11
CA ASP A 101 -23.95 -59.91 35.39
C ASP A 101 -25.37 -59.93 36.00
N ILE A 102 -26.22 -60.87 35.54
CA ILE A 102 -27.17 -61.55 36.45
C ILE A 102 -27.44 -63.00 35.98
N HIS A 103 -27.11 -63.94 36.87
CA HIS A 103 -27.34 -65.40 36.91
C HIS A 103 -26.37 -66.36 36.22
#